data_AF-A0A0D0GBS0-F1
#
_entry.id   AF-A0A0D0GBS0-F1
#
_cell.length_a   1.000
_cell.length_b   1.000
_cell.length_c   1.000
_cell.angle_alpha   90.00
_cell.angle_beta   90.00
_cell.angle_gamma   90.00
#
_symmetry.space_group_name_H-M   'P 1'
#
loop_
_entity.id
_entity.type
_entity.pdbx_description
1 polymer ?
#
loop_
_entity_poly.entity_id
_entity_poly.type
_entity_poly.pdbx_seq_one_letter_code
_entity_poly.pdbx_strand_id
1 'polypeptide(L)' 'MNITRAQQIAQSPDMKHVTYNGKAVYIEHIDAQTEMATIHFLSNPEKQQCVPISQLEEH' A
#
# COMPACT_ATOMS: atom_id res chain seq x y z
N MET A 1 -0.29 -8.79 -3.18
CA MET A 1 0.38 -8.97 -1.86
C MET A 1 -0.62 -9.59 -0.87
N ASN A 2 -0.20 -10.15 0.27
CA ASN A 2 -1.11 -10.61 1.34
C ASN A 2 -1.18 -9.63 2.54
N ILE A 3 -2.20 -9.80 3.40
CA ILE A 3 -2.47 -8.90 4.53
C ILE A 3 -1.29 -8.78 5.52
N THR A 4 -0.70 -9.91 5.92
CA THR A 4 0.41 -9.91 6.88
C THR A 4 1.62 -9.15 6.36
N ARG A 5 1.96 -9.32 5.08
CA ARG A 5 3.06 -8.59 4.45
C ARG A 5 2.76 -7.10 4.35
N ALA A 6 1.53 -6.74 3.98
CA ALA A 6 1.11 -5.34 3.89
C ALA A 6 1.22 -4.62 5.24
N GLN A 7 0.84 -5.28 6.34
CA GLN A 7 0.99 -4.74 7.70
C GLN A 7 2.46 -4.53 8.10
N GLN A 8 3.35 -5.46 7.74
CA GLN A 8 4.79 -5.29 7.98
C GLN A 8 5.36 -4.08 7.24
N ILE A 9 4.92 -3.86 5.98
CA ILE A 9 5.35 -2.71 5.18
C ILE A 9 4.86 -1.40 5.82
N ALA A 10 3.58 -1.34 6.21
CA ALA A 10 3.00 -0.15 6.84
C ALA A 10 3.63 0.21 8.20
N GLN A 11 4.19 -0.79 8.92
CA GLN A 11 4.89 -0.59 10.19
C GLN A 11 6.41 -0.43 10.02
N SER A 12 6.94 -0.64 8.82
CA SER A 12 8.37 -0.56 8.58
C SER A 12 8.81 0.91 8.53
N PRO A 13 9.90 1.28 9.23
CA PRO A 13 10.50 2.60 9.06
C PRO A 13 11.15 2.76 7.67
N ASP A 14 11.47 1.64 7.01
CA ASP A 14 12.01 1.62 5.66
C ASP A 14 10.89 1.56 4.64
N MET A 15 10.85 2.55 3.76
CA MET A 15 9.92 2.56 2.63
C MET A 15 10.21 1.37 1.70
N LYS A 16 9.22 0.50 1.51
CA LYS A 16 9.30 -0.61 0.55
C LYS A 16 8.76 -0.19 -0.82
N HIS A 17 9.30 -0.80 -1.86
CA HIS A 17 8.81 -0.58 -3.22
C HIS A 17 7.48 -1.32 -3.38
N VAL A 18 6.39 -0.58 -3.32
CA VAL A 18 5.04 -1.08 -3.60
C VAL A 18 4.47 -0.36 -4.81
N THR A 19 3.80 -1.10 -5.68
CA THR A 19 3.08 -0.56 -6.83
C THR A 19 1.61 -0.91 -6.80
N TYR A 20 0.79 0.01 -7.33
CA TYR A 20 -0.61 -0.20 -7.65
C TYR A 20 -0.84 0.14 -9.11
N ASN A 21 -1.34 -0.82 -9.91
CA ASN A 21 -1.49 -0.67 -11.36
C ASN A 21 -0.20 -0.18 -12.05
N GLY A 22 0.94 -0.74 -11.66
CA GLY A 22 2.27 -0.38 -12.20
C GLY A 22 2.80 0.99 -11.77
N LYS A 23 2.12 1.73 -10.88
CA LYS A 23 2.57 3.02 -10.35
C LYS A 23 3.05 2.87 -8.92
N ALA A 24 4.18 3.49 -8.59
CA ALA A 24 4.73 3.43 -7.25
C ALA A 24 3.87 4.19 -6.23
N VAL A 25 3.64 3.55 -5.08
CA VAL A 25 2.78 4.04 -4.01
C VAL A 25 3.46 3.83 -2.65
N TYR A 26 3.09 4.65 -1.67
CA TYR A 26 3.31 4.31 -0.26
C TYR A 26 2.00 3.87 0.38
N ILE A 27 2.08 2.92 1.31
CA ILE A 27 0.96 2.44 2.11
C ILE A 27 0.90 3.28 3.39
N GLU A 28 -0.18 4.01 3.58
CA GLU A 28 -0.41 4.82 4.78
C GLU A 28 -1.06 4.01 5.89
N HIS A 29 -2.09 3.25 5.54
CA HIS A 29 -2.88 2.49 6.50
C HIS A 29 -3.37 1.18 5.90
N ILE A 30 -3.53 0.17 6.76
CA ILE A 30 -4.09 -1.14 6.41
C ILE A 30 -5.29 -1.40 7.31
N ASP A 31 -6.44 -1.60 6.68
CA ASP A 31 -7.63 -2.11 7.34
C ASP A 31 -7.69 -3.63 7.13
N ALA A 32 -7.35 -4.36 8.18
CA ALA A 32 -7.35 -5.82 8.16
C ALA A 32 -8.75 -6.45 8.18
N GLN A 33 -9.79 -5.71 8.59
CA GLN A 33 -11.15 -6.23 8.60
C GLN A 33 -11.74 -6.27 7.19
N THR A 34 -11.38 -5.29 6.37
CA THR A 34 -11.89 -5.15 4.99
C THR A 34 -10.87 -5.58 3.93
N GLU A 35 -9.65 -5.95 4.33
CA GLU A 35 -8.52 -6.26 3.44
C GLU A 35 -8.19 -5.11 2.45
N MET A 36 -8.37 -3.88 2.92
CA MET A 36 -8.12 -2.66 2.16
C MET A 36 -6.87 -1.93 2.66
N ALA A 37 -6.22 -1.23 1.75
CA ALA A 37 -5.07 -0.36 2.03
C ALA A 37 -5.38 1.06 1.58
N THR A 38 -5.08 2.03 2.44
CA THR A 38 -5.00 3.44 2.06
C THR A 38 -3.61 3.68 1.49
N ILE A 39 -3.55 4.08 0.23
CA ILE A 39 -2.31 4.34 -0.49
C ILE A 39 -2.25 5.77 -1.02
N HIS A 40 -1.03 6.25 -1.23
CA HIS A 40 -0.78 7.48 -1.98
C HIS A 40 0.22 7.22 -3.09
N PHE A 41 -0.01 7.83 -4.25
CA PHE A 41 0.95 7.77 -5.35
C PHE A 41 2.14 8.65 -5.07
N LEU A 42 3.35 8.13 -5.31
CA LEU A 42 4.58 8.92 -5.11
C LEU A 42 4.67 10.11 -6.06
N SER A 43 4.06 10.01 -7.25
CA SER A 43 3.99 11.13 -8.18
C SER A 43 3.01 12.23 -7.75
N ASN A 44 2.03 11.89 -6.90
CA ASN A 44 0.93 12.76 -6.50
C ASN A 44 0.51 12.44 -5.05
N PRO A 45 1.33 12.82 -4.05
CA PRO A 45 1.12 12.44 -2.66
C PRO A 45 -0.17 13.00 -2.05
N GLU A 46 -0.77 14.02 -2.65
CA GLU A 46 -2.06 14.58 -2.23
C GLU A 46 -3.24 13.64 -2.53
N LYS A 47 -3.04 12.68 -3.44
CA LYS A 47 -4.07 11.76 -3.89
C LYS A 47 -4.01 10.46 -3.10
N GLN A 48 -4.92 10.34 -2.15
CA GLN A 48 -5.18 9.12 -1.39
C GLN A 48 -6.17 8.23 -2.13
N GLN A 49 -6.01 6.92 -2.01
CA GLN A 49 -6.98 5.95 -2.52
C GLN A 49 -7.06 4.73 -1.60
N CYS A 50 -8.27 4.26 -1.31
CA CYS A 50 -8.48 2.96 -0.69
C CYS A 50 -8.58 1.89 -1.78
N VAL A 51 -7.69 0.91 -1.73
CA VAL A 51 -7.62 -0.18 -2.72
C VAL A 51 -7.51 -1.54 -2.03
N PRO A 52 -7.95 -2.64 -2.67
CA PRO A 52 -7.74 -3.98 -2.12
C PRO A 52 -6.25 -4.31 -2.01
N ILE A 53 -5.82 -4.90 -0.90
CA ILE A 53 -4.42 -5.29 -0.66
C ILE A 53 -3.94 -6.31 -1.71
N SER A 54 -4.86 -7.14 -2.20
CA SER A 54 -4.60 -8.10 -3.27
C SER A 54 -4.14 -7.45 -4.57
N GLN A 55 -4.47 -6.18 -4.82
CA GLN A 55 -4.05 -5.41 -6.00
C GLN A 55 -2.71 -4.69 -5.82
N LEU A 56 -2.10 -4.76 -4.64
CA LEU A 56 -0.77 -4.20 -4.40
C LEU A 56 0.31 -5.23 -4.71
N GLU A 57 1.38 -4.77 -5.33
CA GLU A 57 2.54 -5.59 -5.70
C GLU A 57 3.79 -5.03 -5.04
N GLU A 58 4.58 -5.89 -4.40
CA GLU A 58 5.88 -5.56 -3.81
C GLU A 58 6.98 -6.02 -4.77
N HIS A 59 8.03 -5.21 -4.95
CA HIS A 59 9.20 -5.49 -5.79
C HIS A 59 10.50 -5.53 -4.98
#